data_AF-A0A1F8UJS8-F1
#
_entry.id   AF-A0A1F8UJS8-F1
#
_cell.length_a   1.000
_cell.length_b   1.000
_cell.length_c   1.000
_cell.angle_alpha   90.00
_cell.angle_beta   90.00
_cell.angle_gamma   90.00
#
_symmetry.space_group_name_H-M   'P 1'
#
loop_
_entity.id
_entity.type
_entity.pdbx_description
1 polymer ?
#
loop_
_entity_poly.entity_id
_entity_poly.type
_entity_poly.pdbx_seq_one_letter_code
_entity_poly.pdbx_strand_id
1 'polypeptide(L)'
;MYNKDVAALYKIIPHGTRVTITQGLYGPFGSYYRLLKSGTRGADVYAVQKQLKELGFYNGYVSGIYGRDTDYAINKFQKKNKMRVHNAIGVTEFKKLGFIQFE
;
A
#
# COMPACT_ATOMS: atom_id res chain seq x y z
N MET A 1 11.55 -3.81 17.47
CA MET A 1 10.45 -3.94 18.45
C MET A 1 10.10 -5.40 18.56
N TYR A 2 10.12 -5.96 19.76
CA TYR A 2 9.75 -7.36 19.98
C TYR A 2 8.24 -7.48 20.15
N ASN A 3 7.67 -8.66 19.89
CA ASN A 3 6.22 -8.90 20.02
C ASN A 3 5.68 -8.53 21.42
N LYS A 4 6.49 -8.69 22.48
CA LYS A 4 6.15 -8.29 23.85
C LYS A 4 5.92 -6.78 24.00
N ASP A 5 6.64 -5.96 23.23
CA ASP A 5 6.54 -4.50 23.29
C ASP A 5 5.24 -4.03 22.61
N VAL A 6 4.77 -4.76 21.59
CA VAL A 6 3.47 -4.52 20.92
C VAL A 6 2.31 -4.72 21.90
N ALA A 7 2.41 -5.71 22.79
CA ALA A 7 1.34 -6.05 23.73
C ALA A 7 1.04 -4.93 24.74
N ALA A 8 2.08 -4.21 25.18
CA ALA A 8 1.93 -3.10 26.11
C ALA A 8 1.19 -1.91 25.48
N LEU A 9 1.38 -1.69 24.17
CA LEU A 9 0.74 -0.59 23.45
C LEU A 9 -0.79 -0.75 23.39
N TYR A 10 -1.30 -1.97 23.27
CA TYR A 10 -2.76 -2.21 23.23
C TYR A 10 -3.50 -1.70 24.47
N LYS A 11 -2.84 -1.62 25.63
CA LYS A 11 -3.47 -1.18 26.89
C LYS A 11 -3.60 0.35 27.00
N ILE A 12 -2.80 1.09 26.24
CA ILE A 12 -2.66 2.55 26.39
C ILE A 12 -3.31 3.28 25.22
N ILE A 13 -3.53 2.60 24.09
CA ILE A 13 -4.10 3.18 22.88
C ILE A 13 -5.62 3.02 22.88
N PRO A 14 -6.40 4.11 22.95
CA PRO A 14 -7.85 4.05 22.85
C PRO A 14 -8.29 3.48 21.49
N HIS A 15 -9.42 2.76 21.49
CA HIS A 15 -10.05 2.34 20.25
C HIS A 15 -10.39 3.56 19.38
N GLY A 16 -10.10 3.47 18.08
CA GLY A 16 -10.26 4.59 17.14
C GLY A 16 -9.04 5.49 16.99
N THR A 17 -7.93 5.20 17.69
CA THR A 17 -6.67 5.91 17.48
C THR A 17 -6.19 5.73 16.04
N ARG A 18 -5.97 6.84 15.34
CA ARG A 18 -5.44 6.82 13.97
C ARG A 18 -3.96 6.49 14.02
N VAL A 19 -3.59 5.38 13.37
CA VAL A 19 -2.20 4.95 13.23
C VAL A 19 -1.76 5.09 11.78
N THR A 20 -0.53 5.52 11.58
CA THR A 20 0.09 5.60 10.24
C THR A 20 1.10 4.46 10.12
N ILE A 21 0.94 3.61 9.11
CA ILE A 21 1.87 2.51 8.86
C ILE A 21 3.10 3.08 8.15
N THR A 22 4.24 3.14 8.82
CA THR A 22 5.53 3.54 8.24
C THR A 22 6.47 2.33 8.25
N GLN A 23 7.17 2.08 7.14
CA GLN A 23 8.08 0.92 7.02
C GLN A 23 9.53 1.23 7.47
N GLY A 24 9.81 2.44 7.96
CA GLY A 24 11.12 2.87 8.45
C GLY A 24 11.72 4.04 7.67
N LEU A 25 13.05 4.21 7.78
CA LEU A 25 13.82 5.33 7.23
C LEU A 25 13.76 5.42 5.69
N TYR A 26 13.58 4.27 5.02
CA TYR A 26 13.52 4.12 3.56
C TYR A 26 12.09 4.31 2.99
N GLY A 27 11.20 4.93 3.77
CA GLY A 27 9.84 5.20 3.33
C GLY A 27 8.94 3.95 3.27
N PRO A 28 7.84 4.00 2.50
CA PRO A 28 6.80 2.97 2.54
C PRO A 28 7.20 1.65 1.84
N PHE A 29 8.28 1.62 1.05
CA PHE A 29 8.70 0.45 0.27
C PHE A 29 9.92 -0.28 0.87
N GLY A 30 10.55 0.28 1.91
CA GLY A 30 11.79 -0.27 2.45
C GLY A 30 12.92 -0.24 1.42
N SER A 31 13.75 -1.30 1.38
CA SER A 31 14.90 -1.37 0.48
C SER A 31 14.59 -1.89 -0.93
N TYR A 32 13.38 -2.40 -1.19
CA TYR A 32 13.01 -2.93 -2.52
C TYR A 32 11.51 -2.93 -2.79
N TYR A 33 11.13 -2.81 -4.06
CA TYR A 33 9.77 -3.04 -4.51
C TYR A 33 9.39 -4.52 -4.46
N ARG A 34 8.64 -4.93 -3.44
CA ARG A 34 8.03 -6.26 -3.41
C ARG A 34 6.74 -6.30 -4.23
N LEU A 35 6.41 -7.48 -4.73
CA LEU A 35 5.16 -7.72 -5.46
C LEU A 35 3.94 -7.58 -4.52
N LEU A 36 3.03 -6.65 -4.84
CA LEU A 36 1.76 -6.51 -4.13
C LEU A 36 0.67 -7.29 -4.85
N LYS A 37 -0.05 -8.13 -4.12
CA LYS A 37 -1.17 -8.92 -4.61
C LYS A 37 -2.26 -9.01 -3.53
N SER A 38 -3.39 -9.61 -3.88
CA SER A 38 -4.47 -9.87 -2.93
C SER A 38 -3.95 -10.52 -1.64
N GLY A 39 -4.31 -9.94 -0.49
CA GLY A 39 -3.86 -10.37 0.83
C GLY A 39 -2.58 -9.69 1.34
N THR A 40 -1.81 -8.99 0.49
CA THR A 40 -0.65 -8.21 0.94
C THR A 40 -1.09 -7.05 1.84
N ARG A 41 -0.32 -6.76 2.88
CA ARG A 41 -0.57 -5.67 3.82
C ARG A 41 0.72 -4.93 4.14
N GLY A 42 0.66 -3.61 4.31
CA GLY A 42 1.82 -2.80 4.65
C GLY A 42 1.73 -1.33 4.24
N ALA A 43 2.80 -0.60 4.53
CA ALA A 43 2.97 0.80 4.17
C ALA A 43 3.01 0.99 2.64
N ASP A 44 3.58 0.05 1.92
CA ASP A 44 3.65 0.00 0.46
C ASP A 44 2.26 -0.06 -0.18
N VAL A 45 1.39 -0.93 0.33
CA VAL A 45 -0.02 -1.02 -0.08
C VAL A 45 -0.75 0.28 0.24
N TYR A 46 -0.47 0.88 1.41
CA TYR A 46 -1.07 2.14 1.80
C TYR A 46 -0.68 3.27 0.84
N ALA A 47 0.61 3.39 0.51
CA ALA A 47 1.13 4.38 -0.42
C ALA A 47 0.51 4.23 -1.81
N VAL A 48 0.42 3.00 -2.32
CA VAL A 48 -0.26 2.69 -3.58
C VAL A 48 -1.73 3.09 -3.55
N GLN A 49 -2.47 2.71 -2.50
CA GLN A 49 -3.89 3.03 -2.39
C GLN A 49 -4.12 4.55 -2.35
N LYS A 50 -3.25 5.28 -1.65
CA LYS A 50 -3.27 6.74 -1.62
C LYS A 50 -3.05 7.32 -3.02
N GLN A 51 -2.02 6.85 -3.74
CA GLN A 51 -1.73 7.32 -5.10
C GLN A 51 -2.87 7.01 -6.08
N LEU A 52 -3.41 5.79 -6.02
CA LEU A 52 -4.57 5.39 -6.84
C LEU A 52 -5.81 6.23 -6.52
N LYS A 53 -5.96 6.69 -5.28
CA LYS A 53 -7.05 7.58 -4.87
C LYS A 53 -6.87 8.99 -5.42
N GLU A 54 -5.67 9.54 -5.33
CA GLU A 54 -5.32 10.84 -5.91
C GLU A 54 -5.50 10.85 -7.44
N LEU A 55 -5.20 9.74 -8.11
CA LEU A 55 -5.43 9.55 -9.54
C LEU A 55 -6.90 9.25 -9.92
N GLY A 56 -7.81 9.13 -8.94
CA GLY A 56 -9.23 8.87 -9.17
C GLY A 56 -9.60 7.42 -9.52
N PHE A 57 -8.70 6.46 -9.31
CA PHE A 57 -8.97 5.04 -9.53
C PHE A 57 -9.49 4.31 -8.29
N TYR A 58 -9.20 4.82 -7.09
CA TYR A 58 -9.55 4.18 -5.82
C TYR A 58 -10.49 5.05 -4.98
N ASN A 59 -11.71 4.56 -4.74
CA ASN A 59 -12.72 5.28 -3.95
C ASN A 59 -12.82 4.78 -2.50
N GLY A 60 -12.14 3.67 -2.18
CA GLY A 60 -12.19 3.04 -0.85
C GLY A 60 -11.39 3.80 0.22
N TYR A 61 -11.39 3.21 1.41
CA TYR A 61 -10.56 3.67 2.53
C TYR A 61 -9.13 3.17 2.38
N VAL A 62 -8.15 4.09 2.48
CA VAL A 62 -6.73 3.77 2.41
C VAL A 62 -6.32 3.07 3.71
N SER A 63 -6.37 1.74 3.70
CA SER A 63 -6.16 0.89 4.87
C SER A 63 -4.77 0.25 4.93
N GLY A 64 -4.04 0.26 3.80
CA GLY A 64 -2.82 -0.53 3.65
C GLY A 64 -3.07 -2.04 3.56
N ILE A 65 -4.31 -2.45 3.32
CA ILE A 65 -4.70 -3.85 3.12
C ILE A 65 -5.15 -4.03 1.68
N TYR A 66 -4.48 -4.93 0.96
CA TYR A 66 -4.84 -5.24 -0.42
C TYR A 66 -6.07 -6.15 -0.43
N GLY A 67 -7.24 -5.54 -0.58
CA GLY A 67 -8.54 -6.21 -0.72
C GLY A 67 -9.16 -6.07 -2.11
N ARG A 68 -10.43 -6.47 -2.23
CA ARG A 68 -11.19 -6.43 -3.50
C ARG A 68 -11.29 -5.04 -4.12
N ASP A 69 -11.44 -4.00 -3.30
CA ASP A 69 -11.53 -2.62 -3.81
C ASP A 69 -10.21 -2.17 -4.43
N THR A 70 -9.08 -2.62 -3.86
CA THR A 70 -7.74 -2.30 -4.36
C THR A 70 -7.48 -3.05 -5.67
N ASP A 71 -7.88 -4.32 -5.73
CA ASP A 71 -7.85 -5.15 -6.93
C ASP A 71 -8.57 -4.46 -8.11
N TYR A 72 -9.79 -3.97 -7.87
CA TYR A 72 -10.58 -3.26 -8.87
C TYR A 72 -9.95 -1.93 -9.31
N ALA A 73 -9.39 -1.16 -8.38
CA ALA A 73 -8.69 0.08 -8.72
C ALA A 73 -7.43 -0.16 -9.55
N ILE A 74 -6.67 -1.22 -9.23
CA ILE A 74 -5.47 -1.61 -9.98
C ILE A 74 -5.85 -2.10 -11.37
N ASN A 75 -6.92 -2.89 -11.49
CA ASN A 75 -7.47 -3.31 -12.76
C ASN A 75 -7.77 -2.11 -13.67
N LYS A 76 -8.47 -1.10 -13.13
CA LYS A 76 -8.79 0.14 -13.83
C LYS A 76 -7.53 0.92 -14.24
N PHE A 77 -6.59 1.07 -13.31
CA PHE A 77 -5.33 1.76 -13.55
C PHE A 77 -4.53 1.07 -14.68
N GLN A 78 -4.39 -0.26 -14.62
CA GLN A 78 -3.69 -1.05 -15.64
C GLN A 78 -4.37 -0.93 -17.00
N LYS A 79 -5.70 -1.06 -17.07
CA LYS A 79 -6.47 -0.87 -18.31
C LYS A 79 -6.30 0.54 -18.89
N LYS A 80 -6.41 1.58 -18.06
CA LYS A 80 -6.28 2.98 -18.50
C LYS A 80 -4.89 3.27 -19.07
N ASN A 81 -3.85 2.64 -18.51
CA ASN A 81 -2.47 2.78 -18.96
C ASN A 81 -2.07 1.78 -20.07
N LYS A 82 -3.03 1.01 -20.63
CA LYS A 82 -2.78 -0.03 -21.65
C LYS A 82 -1.75 -1.08 -21.20
N MET A 83 -1.69 -1.36 -19.90
CA MET A 83 -0.82 -2.37 -19.30
C MET A 83 -1.53 -3.72 -19.25
N ARG A 84 -0.74 -4.80 -19.17
CA ARG A 84 -1.30 -6.14 -18.95
C ARG A 84 -2.03 -6.17 -17.61
N VAL A 85 -3.30 -6.55 -17.64
CA VAL A 85 -4.14 -6.62 -16.45
C VAL A 85 -3.85 -7.94 -15.74
N HIS A 86 -3.23 -7.85 -14.57
CA HIS A 86 -2.90 -9.01 -13.74
C HIS A 86 -3.14 -8.77 -12.24
N ASN A 87 -3.78 -7.65 -11.90
CA ASN A 87 -4.18 -7.28 -10.54
C ASN A 87 -3.08 -7.50 -9.50
N ALA A 88 -1.85 -7.15 -9.88
CA ALA A 88 -0.71 -7.10 -8.99
C ALA A 88 0.10 -5.86 -9.32
N ILE A 89 0.87 -5.36 -8.35
CA ILE A 89 1.78 -4.23 -8.55
C ILE A 89 3.19 -4.72 -8.33
N GLY A 90 3.98 -4.67 -9.39
CA GLY A 90 5.41 -4.83 -9.37
C GLY A 90 6.12 -3.53 -9.75
N VAL A 91 7.40 -3.66 -10.06
CA VAL A 91 8.31 -2.54 -10.34
C VAL A 91 7.78 -1.62 -11.45
N THR A 92 7.17 -2.19 -12.50
CA THR A 92 6.62 -1.44 -13.64
C THR A 92 5.46 -0.54 -13.23
N GLU A 93 4.53 -1.08 -12.44
CA GLU A 93 3.38 -0.33 -11.95
C GLU A 93 3.81 0.74 -10.94
N PHE A 94 4.78 0.44 -10.06
CA PHE A 94 5.32 1.42 -9.12
C PHE A 94 5.94 2.62 -9.83
N LYS A 95 6.78 2.38 -10.85
CA LYS A 95 7.35 3.45 -11.67
C LYS A 95 6.26 4.26 -12.37
N LYS A 96 5.22 3.60 -12.87
CA LYS A 96 4.10 4.27 -13.56
C LYS A 96 3.24 5.11 -12.61
N LEU A 97 3.14 4.71 -11.35
CA LEU A 97 2.49 5.47 -10.28
C LEU A 97 3.35 6.65 -9.79
N GLY A 98 4.59 6.78 -10.28
CA GLY A 98 5.49 7.88 -9.93
C GLY A 98 6.35 7.60 -8.70
N PHE A 99 6.42 6.36 -8.23
CA PHE A 99 7.28 6.01 -7.12
C PHE A 99 8.73 5.88 -7.59
N ILE A 100 9.62 6.58 -6.90
CA ILE A 100 11.07 6.50 -7.08
C ILE A 100 11.61 5.66 -5.91
N GLN A 101 12.35 4.61 -6.24
CA GLN A 101 13.09 3.87 -5.23
C GLN A 101 14.30 4.75 -4.92
N PHE A 102 14.32 5.34 -3.73
CA PHE A 102 15.53 6.00 -3.25
C PHE A 102 16.56 4.89 -2.96
N GLU A 103 17.73 5.01 -3.58
CA GLU A 103 18.94 4.24 -3.25
C GLU A 103 19.49 4.64 -1.88
#